data_AF-A0AAW0MQY8-F1
#
_entry.id   AF-A0AAW0MQY8-F1
#
_cell.length_a   1.000
_cell.length_b   1.000
_cell.length_c   1.000
_cell.angle_alpha   90.00
_cell.angle_beta   90.00
_cell.angle_gamma   90.00
#
_symmetry.space_group_name_H-M   'P 1'
#
loop_
_entity.id
_entity.type
_entity.pdbx_description
1 polymer ?
#
loop_
_entity_poly.entity_id
_entity_poly.type
_entity_poly.pdbx_seq_one_letter_code
_entity_poly.pdbx_strand_id
1 'polypeptide(L)'
;MFGLQFAVSSGRCTRGAFMQLIKLSEEMKKDFEWDYILVVDTEGLRALELDGNATIHRDNELATFVTGLGNMTLVNIFGENSSEIQDVLQIVVQAFMRMKKVKLSPSCVFVHQNVSDVSAVEKNMDGKMKLLEKLDKMAQLAAKEEECDANSFSDIIEFDVQKDVKYFAQLWEGTPPMAPPNPGYSESVQDLRKFILSKASKSPGVTLSAFRSKVHDLWNALLNENFGVQLQKHS
;
A
#
# COMPACT_ATOMS: atom_id res chain seq x y z
N MET A 1 -3.19 12.70 9.14
CA MET A 1 -3.50 11.39 9.79
C MET A 1 -2.72 11.17 11.08
N PHE A 2 -1.38 11.14 11.03
CA PHE A 2 -0.54 10.86 12.22
C PHE A 2 0.35 12.03 12.68
N GLY A 3 0.10 13.25 12.20
CA GLY A 3 0.87 14.44 12.60
C GLY A 3 2.35 14.42 12.17
N LEU A 4 2.66 13.67 11.12
CA LEU A 4 4.01 13.51 10.60
C LEU A 4 4.45 14.78 9.87
N GLN A 5 5.74 15.10 9.99
CA GLN A 5 6.38 16.23 9.32
C GLN A 5 7.31 15.73 8.20
N PHE A 6 6.75 14.92 7.28
CA PHE A 6 7.47 14.62 6.05
C PHE A 6 7.52 15.87 5.17
N ALA A 7 8.59 16.01 4.39
CA ALA A 7 8.66 17.07 3.41
C ALA A 7 7.54 16.85 2.37
N VAL A 8 6.73 17.88 2.13
CA VAL A 8 5.67 17.87 1.10
C VAL A 8 6.10 18.80 -0.02
N SER A 9 6.20 18.31 -1.26
CA SER A 9 6.42 19.14 -2.45
C SER A 9 5.53 18.68 -3.61
N SER A 10 5.32 19.57 -4.58
CA SER A 10 4.48 19.34 -5.77
C SER A 10 5.16 18.50 -6.88
N GLY A 11 6.16 17.67 -6.53
CA GLY A 11 6.90 16.75 -7.41
C GLY A 11 7.44 15.54 -6.60
N ARG A 12 8.42 14.75 -7.09
CA ARG A 12 9.12 13.71 -6.27
C ARG A 12 9.81 14.40 -5.08
N CYS A 13 9.12 14.55 -3.95
CA CYS A 13 9.67 15.12 -2.72
C CYS A 13 10.55 14.13 -1.95
N THR A 14 10.15 12.87 -2.00
CA THR A 14 10.72 11.76 -1.24
C THR A 14 11.51 10.87 -2.20
N ARG A 15 12.85 10.74 -2.04
CA ARG A 15 13.66 9.77 -2.80
C ARG A 15 13.94 8.53 -1.94
N GLY A 16 13.41 7.38 -2.33
CA GLY A 16 13.52 6.13 -1.54
C GLY A 16 12.40 5.97 -0.49
N ALA A 17 12.71 5.39 0.67
CA ALA A 17 11.77 5.20 1.77
C ALA A 17 12.26 5.91 3.04
N PHE A 18 11.36 6.60 3.73
CA PHE A 18 11.62 7.33 4.95
C PHE A 18 10.78 6.73 6.07
N MET A 19 11.40 6.50 7.22
CA MET A 19 10.73 5.87 8.35
C MET A 19 10.67 6.82 9.52
N GLN A 20 9.50 6.98 10.12
CA GLN A 20 9.31 7.77 11.33
C GLN A 20 8.61 6.94 12.39
N LEU A 21 9.22 6.88 13.57
CA LEU A 21 8.65 6.21 14.74
C LEU A 21 7.75 7.18 15.50
N ILE A 22 6.51 6.77 15.76
CA ILE A 22 5.49 7.54 16.46
C ILE A 22 5.21 6.85 17.77
N LYS A 23 5.47 7.53 18.88
CA LYS A 23 5.12 7.03 20.21
C LYS A 23 3.61 7.13 20.43
N LEU A 24 2.99 6.05 20.91
CA LEU A 24 1.60 6.09 21.34
C LEU A 24 1.42 6.94 22.60
N SER A 25 0.26 7.57 22.73
CA SER A 25 -0.14 8.21 23.97
C SER A 25 -0.39 7.16 25.07
N GLU A 26 -0.22 7.55 26.33
CA GLU A 26 -0.43 6.65 27.48
C GLU A 26 -1.87 6.10 27.57
N GLU A 27 -2.83 6.83 27.02
CA GLU A 27 -4.22 6.35 26.91
C GLU A 27 -4.33 5.21 25.89
N MET A 28 -3.77 5.40 24.69
CA MET A 28 -3.83 4.40 23.63
C MET A 28 -3.10 3.11 24.01
N LYS A 29 -1.96 3.21 24.70
CA LYS A 29 -1.17 2.04 25.11
C LYS A 29 -1.95 0.99 25.91
N LYS A 30 -3.07 1.36 26.53
CA LYS A 30 -3.92 0.40 27.26
C LYS A 30 -4.59 -0.62 26.33
N ASP A 31 -4.74 -0.28 25.05
CA ASP A 31 -5.42 -1.09 24.04
C ASP A 31 -4.45 -1.86 23.13
N PHE A 32 -3.13 -1.71 23.32
CA PHE A 32 -2.10 -2.30 22.44
C PHE A 32 -0.97 -2.94 23.24
N GLU A 33 -0.41 -4.03 22.71
CA GLU A 33 0.78 -4.71 23.28
C GLU A 33 2.11 -4.03 22.86
N TRP A 34 2.03 -2.90 22.16
CA TRP A 34 3.18 -2.20 21.58
C TRP A 34 3.08 -0.69 21.81
N ASP A 35 4.24 -0.04 21.94
CA ASP A 35 4.35 1.37 22.33
C ASP A 35 4.48 2.36 21.17
N TYR A 36 4.79 1.86 19.97
CA TYR A 36 5.15 2.69 18.83
C TYR A 36 4.54 2.19 17.52
N ILE A 37 4.22 3.13 16.63
CA ILE A 37 3.90 2.88 15.23
C ILE A 37 5.08 3.34 14.38
N LEU A 38 5.59 2.48 13.51
CA LEU A 38 6.54 2.89 12.49
C LEU A 38 5.79 3.22 11.21
N VAL A 39 5.84 4.48 10.78
CA VAL A 39 5.28 4.89 9.50
C VAL A 39 6.40 4.98 8.48
N VAL A 40 6.22 4.29 7.36
CA VAL A 40 7.14 4.31 6.22
C VAL A 40 6.48 5.08 5.09
N ASP A 41 7.02 6.24 4.75
CA ASP A 41 6.64 7.01 3.58
C ASP A 41 7.59 6.69 2.42
N THR A 42 7.05 6.51 1.24
CA THR A 42 7.82 6.13 0.06
C THR A 42 7.78 7.22 -0.98
N GLU A 43 8.79 7.21 -1.85
CA GLU A 43 8.69 7.88 -3.13
C GLU A 43 7.40 7.48 -3.88
N GLY A 44 6.83 8.45 -4.61
CA GLY A 44 5.68 8.20 -5.48
C GLY A 44 6.07 7.27 -6.61
N LEU A 45 5.35 6.15 -6.73
CA LEU A 45 5.52 5.19 -7.81
C LEU A 45 5.13 5.82 -9.15
N ARG A 46 5.88 5.53 -10.21
CA ARG A 46 5.59 5.94 -11.61
C ARG A 46 5.42 7.45 -11.81
N ALA A 47 6.14 8.28 -11.06
CA ALA A 47 6.12 9.73 -11.29
C ALA A 47 6.52 10.06 -12.75
N LEU A 48 5.63 10.76 -13.47
CA LEU A 48 5.72 11.14 -14.90
C LEU A 48 7.02 11.87 -15.30
N GLU A 49 7.79 12.34 -14.32
CA GLU A 49 9.02 13.14 -14.53
C GLU A 49 10.22 12.30 -15.00
N LEU A 50 10.13 10.96 -15.02
CA LEU A 50 11.26 10.08 -15.36
C LEU A 50 10.84 8.89 -16.24
N ASP A 51 10.70 9.15 -17.54
CA ASP A 51 10.53 8.10 -18.56
C ASP A 51 11.80 7.22 -18.68
N GLY A 52 11.67 5.92 -18.40
CA GLY A 52 12.75 4.93 -18.59
C GLY A 52 12.52 3.56 -17.94
N ASN A 53 13.08 2.50 -18.52
CA ASN A 53 12.97 1.13 -17.94
C ASN A 53 13.64 0.99 -16.55
N ALA A 54 14.67 1.79 -16.26
CA ALA A 54 15.41 1.72 -15.00
C ALA A 54 14.60 2.28 -13.81
N THR A 55 13.72 3.26 -14.04
CA THR A 55 12.83 3.80 -13.00
C THR A 55 11.72 2.84 -12.65
N ILE A 56 11.15 2.13 -13.62
CA ILE A 56 10.13 1.09 -13.39
C ILE A 56 10.68 -0.01 -12.48
N HIS A 57 11.90 -0.50 -12.74
CA HIS A 57 12.53 -1.52 -11.92
C HIS A 57 12.69 -1.06 -10.47
N ARG A 58 13.20 0.15 -10.25
CA ARG A 58 13.40 0.72 -8.92
C ARG A 58 12.08 0.91 -8.18
N ASP A 59 11.04 1.36 -8.87
CA ASP A 59 9.72 1.57 -8.27
C ASP A 59 9.11 0.20 -7.84
N ASN A 60 9.32 -0.85 -8.63
CA ASN A 60 8.88 -2.21 -8.28
C ASN A 60 9.64 -2.80 -7.09
N GLU A 61 10.97 -2.63 -7.05
CA GLU A 61 11.80 -3.03 -5.90
C GLU A 61 11.35 -2.33 -4.62
N LEU A 62 11.14 -1.01 -4.71
CA LEU A 62 10.69 -0.19 -3.58
C LEU A 62 9.30 -0.61 -3.10
N ALA A 63 8.35 -0.80 -4.02
CA ALA A 63 7.00 -1.23 -3.71
C ALA A 63 7.00 -2.61 -3.04
N THR A 64 7.78 -3.55 -3.57
CA THR A 64 7.88 -4.91 -3.01
C THR A 64 8.51 -4.89 -1.63
N PHE A 65 9.59 -4.13 -1.45
CA PHE A 65 10.25 -3.97 -0.16
C PHE A 65 9.33 -3.38 0.90
N VAL A 66 8.65 -2.28 0.59
CA VAL A 66 7.81 -1.58 1.57
C VAL A 66 6.58 -2.41 1.89
N THR A 67 5.97 -3.04 0.88
CA THR A 67 4.79 -3.90 1.10
C THR A 67 5.15 -5.12 1.94
N GLY A 68 6.32 -5.73 1.72
CA GLY A 68 6.76 -6.88 2.51
C GLY A 68 7.15 -6.50 3.94
N LEU A 69 7.71 -5.29 4.11
CA LEU A 69 8.11 -4.78 5.40
C LEU A 69 6.91 -4.43 6.29
N GLY A 70 5.89 -3.80 5.72
CA GLY A 70 4.70 -3.33 6.43
C GLY A 70 3.82 -4.46 6.94
N ASN A 71 3.30 -4.31 8.16
CA ASN A 71 2.12 -5.10 8.60
C ASN A 71 0.86 -4.65 7.86
N MET A 72 0.84 -3.40 7.40
CA MET A 72 -0.19 -2.82 6.56
C MET A 72 0.44 -1.80 5.61
N THR A 73 0.01 -1.86 4.35
CA THR A 73 0.43 -0.94 3.29
C THR A 73 -0.77 -0.15 2.81
N LEU A 74 -0.66 1.18 2.85
CA LEU A 74 -1.67 2.07 2.30
C LEU A 74 -1.35 2.32 0.82
N VAL A 75 -2.22 1.86 -0.07
CA VAL A 75 -2.10 2.05 -1.51
C VAL A 75 -2.91 3.28 -1.89
N ASN A 76 -2.22 4.40 -2.12
CA ASN A 76 -2.86 5.65 -2.47
C ASN A 76 -3.12 5.71 -3.99
N ILE A 77 -4.39 5.82 -4.39
CA ILE A 77 -4.83 5.89 -5.79
C ILE A 77 -5.48 7.25 -6.01
N PHE A 78 -5.07 7.97 -7.05
CA PHE A 78 -5.74 9.21 -7.44
C PHE A 78 -6.92 8.91 -8.37
N GLY A 79 -8.11 9.37 -7.99
CA GLY A 79 -9.35 9.10 -8.70
C GLY A 79 -9.78 7.63 -8.63
N GLU A 80 -10.57 7.22 -9.63
CA GLU A 80 -11.18 5.89 -9.69
C GLU A 80 -10.38 4.90 -10.55
N ASN A 81 -9.37 5.37 -11.28
CA ASN A 81 -8.59 4.51 -12.16
C ASN A 81 -7.43 3.84 -11.40
N SER A 82 -7.45 2.52 -11.33
CA SER A 82 -6.41 1.71 -10.68
C SER A 82 -5.43 1.05 -11.67
N SER A 83 -5.42 1.43 -12.95
CA SER A 83 -4.56 0.78 -13.96
C SER A 83 -3.06 0.86 -13.63
N GLU A 84 -2.59 2.01 -13.14
CA GLU A 84 -1.16 2.22 -12.94
C GLU A 84 -0.58 1.40 -11.78
N ILE A 85 -1.39 1.22 -10.74
CA ILE A 85 -1.00 0.46 -9.53
C ILE A 85 -1.16 -1.05 -9.72
N GLN A 86 -1.99 -1.48 -10.67
CA GLN A 86 -2.16 -2.91 -10.98
C GLN A 86 -0.83 -3.53 -11.47
N ASP A 87 -0.12 -2.85 -12.37
CA ASP A 87 1.18 -3.34 -12.87
C ASP A 87 2.19 -3.53 -11.73
N VAL A 88 2.23 -2.58 -10.79
CA VAL A 88 3.14 -2.67 -9.64
C VAL A 88 2.73 -3.79 -8.69
N LEU A 89 1.44 -3.89 -8.36
CA LEU A 89 0.93 -4.95 -7.48
C LEU A 89 1.16 -6.34 -8.05
N GLN A 90 1.09 -6.50 -9.38
CA GLN A 90 1.39 -7.78 -10.03
C GLN A 90 2.82 -8.22 -9.71
N ILE A 91 3.77 -7.30 -9.81
CA ILE A 91 5.18 -7.57 -9.54
C ILE A 91 5.40 -7.83 -8.05
N VAL A 92 4.73 -7.10 -7.16
CA VAL A 92 4.77 -7.33 -5.72
C VAL A 92 4.26 -8.74 -5.37
N VAL A 93 3.11 -9.14 -5.91
CA VAL A 93 2.52 -10.47 -5.69
C VAL A 93 3.44 -11.57 -6.20
N GLN A 94 3.95 -11.43 -7.42
CA GLN A 94 4.87 -12.39 -8.02
C GLN A 94 6.14 -12.54 -7.18
N ALA A 95 6.72 -11.44 -6.73
CA ALA A 95 7.91 -11.46 -5.88
C ALA A 95 7.62 -12.13 -4.52
N PHE A 96 6.46 -11.90 -3.89
CA PHE A 96 6.12 -12.61 -2.64
C PHE A 96 5.93 -14.12 -2.84
N MET A 97 5.40 -14.55 -3.96
CA MET A 97 5.29 -15.98 -4.31
C MET A 97 6.66 -16.64 -4.48
N ARG A 98 7.65 -15.91 -5.02
CA ARG A 98 9.04 -16.38 -5.15
C ARG A 98 9.79 -16.42 -3.82
N MET A 99 9.56 -15.43 -2.95
CA MET A 99 10.21 -15.28 -1.65
C MET A 99 9.70 -16.28 -0.58
N LYS A 100 9.58 -17.57 -0.92
CA LYS A 100 9.06 -18.66 -0.07
C LYS A 100 9.79 -18.82 1.28
N LYS A 101 11.03 -18.32 1.38
CA LYS A 101 11.86 -18.41 2.60
C LYS A 101 11.57 -17.29 3.62
N VAL A 102 10.94 -16.20 3.19
CA VAL A 102 10.63 -15.07 4.07
C VAL A 102 9.18 -15.22 4.53
N LYS A 103 8.96 -15.40 5.84
CA LYS A 103 7.60 -15.39 6.40
C LYS A 103 7.05 -13.97 6.37
N LEU A 104 6.34 -13.65 5.31
CA LEU A 104 5.62 -12.39 5.13
C LEU A 104 4.13 -12.60 5.49
N SER A 105 3.53 -11.56 6.05
CA SER A 105 2.08 -11.45 6.28
C SER A 105 1.65 -10.02 5.95
N PRO A 106 1.81 -9.61 4.69
CA PRO A 106 1.48 -8.26 4.27
C PRO A 106 -0.05 -8.08 4.24
N SER A 107 -0.52 -6.87 4.55
CA SER A 107 -1.90 -6.48 4.31
C SER A 107 -1.94 -5.16 3.53
N CYS A 108 -2.99 -4.96 2.74
CA CYS A 108 -3.16 -3.75 1.94
C CYS A 108 -4.50 -3.07 2.22
N VAL A 109 -4.49 -1.73 2.16
CA VAL A 109 -5.70 -0.90 2.17
C VAL A 109 -5.60 0.09 1.02
N PHE A 110 -6.58 0.06 0.12
CA PHE A 110 -6.66 0.95 -1.03
C PHE A 110 -7.41 2.22 -0.64
N VAL A 111 -6.80 3.36 -0.90
CA VAL A 111 -7.38 4.68 -0.63
C VAL A 111 -7.50 5.43 -1.94
N HIS A 112 -8.71 5.53 -2.46
CA HIS A 112 -9.04 6.31 -3.64
C HIS A 112 -9.29 7.77 -3.25
N GLN A 113 -8.43 8.68 -3.70
CA GLN A 113 -8.53 10.12 -3.43
C GLN A 113 -9.25 10.86 -4.55
N ASN A 114 -9.76 12.06 -4.24
CA ASN A 114 -10.38 12.96 -5.22
C ASN A 114 -11.61 12.36 -5.91
N VAL A 115 -12.41 11.61 -5.16
CA VAL A 115 -13.66 11.01 -5.62
C VAL A 115 -14.76 12.06 -5.48
N SER A 116 -15.56 12.26 -6.54
CA SER A 116 -16.59 13.30 -6.60
C SER A 116 -17.79 13.01 -5.70
N ASP A 117 -18.28 11.77 -5.69
CA ASP A 117 -19.37 11.30 -4.81
C ASP A 117 -18.94 10.04 -4.04
N VAL A 118 -18.32 10.27 -2.88
CA VAL A 118 -17.87 9.20 -1.98
C VAL A 118 -19.02 8.26 -1.59
N SER A 119 -20.22 8.80 -1.37
CA SER A 119 -21.36 8.02 -0.88
C SER A 119 -21.89 7.03 -1.93
N ALA A 120 -21.91 7.45 -3.20
CA ALA A 120 -22.30 6.60 -4.31
C ALA A 120 -21.24 5.53 -4.59
N VAL A 121 -19.96 5.91 -4.53
CA VAL A 121 -18.85 5.01 -4.83
C VAL A 121 -18.61 3.99 -3.70
N GLU A 122 -18.78 4.37 -2.43
CA GLU A 122 -18.71 3.42 -1.32
C GLU A 122 -19.78 2.33 -1.40
N LYS A 123 -20.97 2.71 -1.89
CA LYS A 123 -22.09 1.80 -2.17
C LYS A 123 -21.95 1.05 -3.49
N ASN A 124 -20.98 1.43 -4.34
CA ASN A 124 -20.76 0.79 -5.62
C ASN A 124 -20.07 -0.57 -5.44
N MET A 125 -20.89 -1.57 -5.18
CA MET A 125 -20.46 -2.96 -5.07
C MET A 125 -19.86 -3.50 -6.37
N ASP A 126 -20.37 -3.06 -7.52
CA ASP A 126 -19.87 -3.49 -8.83
C ASP A 126 -18.41 -3.03 -9.06
N GLY A 127 -18.09 -1.78 -8.69
CA GLY A 127 -16.71 -1.27 -8.75
C GLY A 127 -15.75 -2.05 -7.85
N LYS A 128 -16.17 -2.35 -6.62
CA LYS A 128 -15.40 -3.19 -5.68
C LYS A 128 -15.20 -4.61 -6.21
N MET A 129 -16.25 -5.24 -6.72
CA MET A 129 -16.16 -6.59 -7.28
C MET A 129 -15.22 -6.64 -8.49
N LYS A 130 -15.29 -5.66 -9.40
CA LYS A 130 -14.36 -5.54 -10.53
C LYS A 130 -12.91 -5.38 -10.09
N LEU A 131 -12.65 -4.64 -9.00
CA LEU A 131 -11.31 -4.54 -8.43
C LEU A 131 -10.83 -5.90 -7.92
N LEU A 132 -11.66 -6.58 -7.13
CA LEU A 132 -11.32 -7.90 -6.58
C LEU A 132 -11.07 -8.91 -7.69
N GLU A 133 -11.94 -9.00 -8.70
CA GLU A 133 -11.76 -9.89 -9.85
C GLU A 133 -10.42 -9.64 -10.57
N LYS A 134 -10.02 -8.39 -10.73
CA LYS A 134 -8.72 -8.05 -11.33
C LYS A 134 -7.55 -8.49 -10.47
N LEU A 135 -7.62 -8.26 -9.16
CA LEU A 135 -6.59 -8.68 -8.21
C LEU A 135 -6.46 -10.21 -8.15
N ASP A 136 -7.58 -10.92 -8.11
CA ASP A 136 -7.57 -12.40 -8.10
C ASP A 136 -7.01 -12.96 -9.41
N LYS A 137 -7.40 -12.39 -10.55
CA LYS A 137 -6.87 -12.81 -11.85
C LYS A 137 -5.37 -12.57 -11.97
N MET A 138 -4.89 -11.44 -11.44
CA MET A 138 -3.47 -11.13 -11.34
C MET A 138 -2.73 -12.15 -10.47
N ALA A 139 -3.28 -12.50 -9.30
CA ALA A 139 -2.73 -13.51 -8.42
C ALA A 139 -2.66 -14.88 -9.09
N GLN A 140 -3.72 -15.30 -9.78
CA GLN A 140 -3.76 -16.58 -10.52
C GLN A 140 -2.72 -16.63 -11.65
N LEU A 141 -2.53 -15.53 -12.38
CA LEU A 141 -1.51 -15.45 -13.43
C LEU A 141 -0.10 -15.57 -12.84
N ALA A 142 0.19 -14.83 -11.78
CA ALA A 142 1.47 -14.94 -11.07
C ALA A 142 1.67 -16.36 -10.50
N ALA A 143 0.62 -16.98 -9.97
CA ALA A 143 0.69 -18.32 -9.40
C ALA A 143 1.06 -19.38 -10.43
N LYS A 144 0.50 -19.25 -11.65
CA LYS A 144 0.81 -20.12 -12.78
C LYS A 144 2.26 -19.95 -13.25
N GLU A 145 2.76 -18.73 -13.29
CA GLU A 145 4.15 -18.44 -13.69
C GLU A 145 5.17 -18.95 -12.67
N GLU A 146 4.86 -18.85 -11.38
CA GLU A 146 5.75 -19.23 -10.28
C GLU A 146 5.55 -20.66 -9.77
N GLU A 147 4.70 -21.44 -10.46
CA GLU A 147 4.32 -22.81 -10.10
C GLU A 147 3.94 -22.94 -8.62
N CYS A 148 3.07 -22.04 -8.14
CA CYS A 148 2.56 -22.05 -6.77
C CYS A 148 1.03 -22.17 -6.74
N ASP A 149 0.51 -22.59 -5.59
CA ASP A 149 -0.92 -22.77 -5.36
C ASP A 149 -1.48 -21.52 -4.68
N ALA A 150 -2.04 -20.61 -5.49
CA ALA A 150 -2.78 -19.45 -5.02
C ALA A 150 -3.93 -19.16 -5.98
N ASN A 151 -5.13 -18.98 -5.43
CA ASN A 151 -6.35 -18.83 -6.22
C ASN A 151 -6.94 -17.42 -6.13
N SER A 152 -6.57 -16.67 -5.09
CA SER A 152 -7.03 -15.32 -4.82
C SER A 152 -5.88 -14.41 -4.38
N PHE A 153 -6.06 -13.10 -4.51
CA PHE A 153 -5.09 -12.11 -4.02
C PHE A 153 -4.91 -12.21 -2.50
N SER A 154 -5.99 -12.52 -1.77
CA SER A 154 -6.00 -12.70 -0.32
C SER A 154 -5.14 -13.85 0.19
N ASP A 155 -4.78 -14.82 -0.68
CA ASP A 155 -3.89 -15.91 -0.31
C ASP A 155 -2.43 -15.44 -0.13
N ILE A 156 -2.07 -14.30 -0.75
CA ILE A 156 -0.71 -13.72 -0.72
C ILE A 156 -0.65 -12.48 0.17
N ILE A 157 -1.66 -11.60 0.06
CA ILE A 157 -1.73 -10.32 0.77
C ILE A 157 -3.10 -10.21 1.44
N GLU A 158 -3.14 -10.09 2.76
CA GLU A 158 -4.40 -9.97 3.49
C GLU A 158 -5.21 -8.75 3.00
N PHE A 159 -6.38 -9.03 2.46
CA PHE A 159 -7.24 -8.02 1.83
C PHE A 159 -8.72 -8.45 1.88
N ASP A 160 -9.57 -7.55 2.36
CA ASP A 160 -11.03 -7.67 2.33
C ASP A 160 -11.61 -6.49 1.55
N VAL A 161 -12.08 -6.73 0.32
CA VAL A 161 -12.59 -5.68 -0.58
C VAL A 161 -13.69 -4.81 0.04
N GLN A 162 -14.45 -5.34 1.00
CA GLN A 162 -15.52 -4.58 1.66
C GLN A 162 -14.97 -3.62 2.71
N LYS A 163 -13.89 -3.99 3.40
CA LYS A 163 -13.31 -3.20 4.50
C LYS A 163 -12.10 -2.37 4.08
N ASP A 164 -11.28 -2.90 3.18
CA ASP A 164 -9.95 -2.41 2.83
C ASP A 164 -9.94 -1.50 1.60
N VAL A 165 -11.10 -1.11 1.08
CA VAL A 165 -11.24 -0.09 0.04
C VAL A 165 -11.93 1.12 0.63
N LYS A 166 -11.22 2.25 0.68
CA LYS A 166 -11.69 3.54 1.20
C LYS A 166 -11.71 4.58 0.10
N TYR A 167 -12.69 5.47 0.15
CA TYR A 167 -12.85 6.56 -0.81
C TYR A 167 -12.84 7.89 -0.09
N PHE A 168 -12.08 8.83 -0.62
CA PHE A 168 -11.83 10.13 -0.04
C PHE A 168 -12.33 11.18 -1.02
N ALA A 169 -13.09 12.13 -0.48
CA ALA A 169 -13.48 13.31 -1.24
C ALA A 169 -12.24 14.15 -1.61
N GLN A 170 -12.43 15.15 -2.46
CA GLN A 170 -11.39 16.16 -2.68
C GLN A 170 -11.04 16.89 -1.36
N LEU A 171 -9.74 17.20 -1.18
CA LEU A 171 -9.25 17.89 0.02
C LEU A 171 -9.84 19.30 0.17
N TRP A 172 -10.09 19.99 -0.93
CA TRP A 172 -10.53 21.39 -0.96
C TRP A 172 -11.95 21.52 -1.49
N GLU A 173 -12.79 22.33 -0.84
CA GLU A 173 -14.11 22.72 -1.36
C GLU A 173 -13.96 23.87 -2.37
N GLY A 174 -13.50 23.55 -3.58
CA GLY A 174 -13.29 24.52 -4.66
C GLY A 174 -11.83 24.66 -5.05
N THR A 175 -11.47 25.80 -5.64
CA THR A 175 -10.13 26.03 -6.20
C THR A 175 -9.19 26.69 -5.19
N PRO A 176 -8.05 26.06 -4.82
CA PRO A 176 -7.00 26.69 -4.01
C PRO A 176 -6.48 28.00 -4.63
N PRO A 177 -5.90 28.94 -3.85
CA PRO A 177 -5.48 28.80 -2.45
C PRO A 177 -6.54 29.21 -1.41
N MET A 178 -7.65 29.82 -1.81
CA MET A 178 -8.66 30.35 -0.88
C MET A 178 -9.78 29.35 -0.55
N ALA A 179 -9.80 28.18 -1.20
CA ALA A 179 -10.78 27.14 -0.91
C ALA A 179 -10.59 26.59 0.52
N PRO A 180 -11.67 26.45 1.31
CA PRO A 180 -11.58 25.82 2.61
C PRO A 180 -11.33 24.31 2.49
N PRO A 181 -10.74 23.66 3.50
CA PRO A 181 -10.65 22.20 3.54
C PRO A 181 -12.04 21.58 3.60
N ASN A 182 -12.24 20.47 2.88
CA ASN A 182 -13.46 19.69 2.90
C ASN A 182 -13.62 18.94 4.24
N PRO A 183 -14.70 19.19 5.00
CA PRO A 183 -14.96 18.48 6.26
C PRO A 183 -15.06 16.97 6.06
N GLY A 184 -15.68 16.51 4.96
CA GLY A 184 -15.81 15.10 4.61
C GLY A 184 -14.45 14.42 4.41
N TYR A 185 -13.46 15.12 3.86
CA TYR A 185 -12.09 14.60 3.79
C TYR A 185 -11.50 14.36 5.19
N SER A 186 -11.73 15.31 6.11
CA SER A 186 -11.22 15.21 7.48
C SER A 186 -11.87 14.04 8.25
N GLU A 187 -13.17 13.83 8.05
CA GLU A 187 -13.89 12.66 8.58
C GLU A 187 -13.32 11.35 8.03
N SER A 188 -13.13 11.22 6.72
CA SER A 188 -12.52 10.04 6.10
C SER A 188 -11.11 9.76 6.63
N VAL A 189 -10.28 10.79 6.86
CA VAL A 189 -8.95 10.65 7.46
C VAL A 189 -9.04 10.12 8.89
N GLN A 190 -9.99 10.62 9.69
CA GLN A 190 -10.19 10.14 11.06
C GLN A 190 -10.66 8.69 11.09
N ASP A 191 -11.58 8.31 10.22
CA ASP A 191 -12.10 6.95 10.16
C ASP A 191 -11.06 5.96 9.62
N LEU A 192 -10.26 6.35 8.62
CA LEU A 192 -9.10 5.57 8.19
C LEU A 192 -8.10 5.39 9.34
N ARG A 193 -7.82 6.45 10.12
CA ARG A 193 -6.94 6.34 11.29
C ARG A 193 -7.48 5.33 12.31
N LYS A 194 -8.76 5.41 12.67
CA LYS A 194 -9.41 4.45 13.59
C LYS A 194 -9.32 3.03 13.03
N PHE A 195 -9.56 2.87 11.73
CA PHE A 195 -9.49 1.58 11.05
C PHE A 195 -8.09 0.96 11.11
N ILE A 196 -7.05 1.74 10.79
CA ILE A 196 -5.65 1.29 10.88
C ILE A 196 -5.33 0.82 12.30
N LEU A 197 -5.70 1.62 13.31
CA LEU A 197 -5.49 1.25 14.71
C LEU A 197 -6.26 -0.02 15.09
N SER A 198 -7.49 -0.21 14.62
CA SER A 198 -8.29 -1.41 14.88
C SER A 198 -7.74 -2.68 14.22
N LYS A 199 -7.05 -2.56 13.09
CA LYS A 199 -6.33 -3.69 12.48
C LYS A 199 -5.03 -3.95 13.24
N ALA A 200 -4.31 -2.90 13.60
CA ALA A 200 -3.03 -3.01 14.31
C ALA A 200 -3.18 -3.59 15.74
N SER A 201 -4.32 -3.40 16.40
CA SER A 201 -4.59 -3.98 17.73
C SER A 201 -4.64 -5.52 17.75
N LYS A 202 -4.85 -6.14 16.58
CA LYS A 202 -4.86 -7.61 16.46
C LYS A 202 -3.44 -8.19 16.37
N SER A 203 -2.43 -7.35 16.23
CA SER A 203 -1.04 -7.76 16.13
C SER A 203 -0.33 -7.61 17.48
N PRO A 204 0.47 -8.60 17.91
CA PRO A 204 1.31 -8.49 19.10
C PRO A 204 2.48 -7.49 18.90
N GLY A 205 2.59 -6.87 17.73
CA GLY A 205 3.68 -5.98 17.37
C GLY A 205 4.96 -6.74 17.01
N VAL A 206 6.04 -5.98 16.81
CA VAL A 206 7.37 -6.52 16.49
C VAL A 206 8.43 -5.77 17.30
N THR A 207 9.43 -6.49 17.80
CA THR A 207 10.58 -5.86 18.45
C THR A 207 11.48 -5.19 17.40
N LEU A 208 12.22 -4.16 17.78
CA LEU A 208 13.17 -3.49 16.87
C LEU A 208 14.25 -4.44 16.33
N SER A 209 14.67 -5.42 17.14
CA SER A 209 15.64 -6.44 16.70
C SER A 209 15.03 -7.37 15.63
N ALA A 210 13.81 -7.87 15.85
CA ALA A 210 13.11 -8.68 14.87
C ALA A 210 12.79 -7.89 13.59
N PHE A 211 12.41 -6.62 13.73
CA PHE A 211 12.23 -5.70 12.60
C PHE A 211 13.52 -5.53 11.79
N ARG A 212 14.66 -5.31 12.46
CA ARG A 212 15.98 -5.20 11.79
C ARG A 212 16.32 -6.48 11.03
N SER A 213 16.08 -7.66 11.62
CA SER A 213 16.27 -8.93 10.92
C SER A 213 15.34 -9.04 9.70
N LYS A 214 14.05 -8.70 9.86
CA LYS A 214 13.08 -8.69 8.75
C LYS A 214 13.52 -7.78 7.60
N VAL A 215 14.02 -6.57 7.90
CA VAL A 215 14.60 -5.65 6.90
C VAL A 215 15.75 -6.32 6.16
N HIS A 216 16.68 -6.94 6.88
CA HIS A 216 17.85 -7.58 6.29
C HIS A 216 17.47 -8.78 5.42
N ASP A 217 16.61 -9.66 5.92
CA ASP A 217 16.17 -10.86 5.21
C ASP A 217 15.38 -10.51 3.95
N LEU A 218 14.47 -9.54 4.05
CA LEU A 218 13.68 -9.06 2.91
C LEU A 218 14.57 -8.38 1.86
N TRP A 219 15.50 -7.52 2.29
CA TRP A 219 16.42 -6.85 1.36
C TRP A 219 17.33 -7.84 0.64
N ASN A 220 17.87 -8.84 1.36
CA ASN A 220 18.67 -9.89 0.75
C ASN A 220 17.84 -10.76 -0.21
N ALA A 221 16.58 -11.08 0.14
CA ALA A 221 15.70 -11.82 -0.75
C ALA A 221 15.46 -11.04 -2.04
N LEU A 222 15.16 -9.74 -1.95
CA LEU A 222 14.97 -8.85 -3.10
C LEU A 222 16.23 -8.72 -3.97
N LEU A 223 17.42 -8.62 -3.39
CA LEU A 223 18.66 -8.55 -4.18
C LEU A 223 18.96 -9.84 -4.95
N ASN A 224 18.42 -10.97 -4.48
CA ASN A 224 18.52 -12.24 -5.19
C ASN A 224 17.36 -12.46 -6.19
N GLU A 225 16.38 -11.56 -6.25
CA GLU A 225 15.32 -11.57 -7.25
C GLU A 225 15.84 -11.00 -8.57
N ASN A 226 15.62 -11.73 -9.66
CA ASN A 226 15.71 -11.16 -10.99
C ASN A 226 14.37 -10.49 -11.33
N PHE A 227 14.24 -9.20 -11.07
CA PHE A 227 13.13 -8.38 -11.57
C PHE A 227 13.17 -8.20 -13.11
N GLY A 228 14.15 -8.81 -13.78
CA GLY A 228 14.36 -8.75 -15.22
C GLY A 228 13.76 -9.93 -15.99
N VAL A 229 12.43 -10.07 -16.05
CA VAL A 229 11.77 -10.64 -17.24
C VAL A 229 10.45 -9.91 -17.45
N GLN A 230 10.48 -8.85 -18.27
CA GLN A 230 9.27 -8.33 -18.89
C GLN A 230 8.65 -9.48 -19.71
N LEU A 231 7.41 -9.82 -19.40
CA LEU A 231 6.56 -10.66 -20.22
C LEU A 231 6.73 -10.27 -21.69
N GLN A 232 7.29 -11.17 -22.49
CA GLN A 232 7.23 -11.06 -23.94
C GLN A 232 5.76 -10.97 -24.31
N LYS A 233 5.34 -9.81 -24.83
CA LYS A 233 4.07 -9.67 -25.54
C LYS A 233 4.09 -10.68 -26.69
N HIS A 234 3.39 -11.79 -26.53
CA HIS A 234 2.99 -12.60 -27.67
C HIS A 234 1.85 -11.86 -28.37
N SER A 235 2.23 -11.20 -29.48
CA SER A 235 1.36 -10.79 -30.56
C SER A 235 0.60 -11.97 -31.16
#